data_AF-A0A5C6AHC0-F1
#
_entry.id   AF-A0A5C6AHC0-F1
#
_cell.length_a   1.000
_cell.length_b   1.000
_cell.length_c   1.000
_cell.angle_alpha   90.00
_cell.angle_beta   90.00
_cell.angle_gamma   90.00
#
_symmetry.space_group_name_H-M   'P 1'
#
loop_
_entity.id
_entity.type
_entity.pdbx_description
1 polymer ?
#
loop_
_entity_poly.entity_id
_entity_poly.type
_entity_poly.pdbx_seq_one_letter_code
_entity_poly.pdbx_strand_id
1 'polypeptide(L)'
;MRFKILSSLRAQLVDHDGAIVASERLIPKLDGLACHTDSVLNYAELAFAEECALRGGYPRLFVDEKRNLALTVEVDSRRKLTPKEIKALREDFEGQLTDGIGAGCFDELTTSTGLAVVSRFPLRSKCTQTEGVAWRPKASTQRGNEQRIAAASKLVEKMDSASFKVRASMKPAADETNAIENTGKRHAPNLKKLFRLLAKPDRDRLFDQIQAELEACGNDLSEVGDGEYPHGNFSDPKLLRMLLNAGLPPETTDVKRYSLLVQAACNPKSIDLLLKHNVDINRVCNGDDATALIRAARLGKRQSVELLLKHEADPTIRNSAGKSAIDVVGKHSRQWQAIVELLQSRTS
;
A
#
# COMPACT_ATOMS: atom_id res chain seq x y z
N MET A 1 -24.81 -22.61 -18.63
CA MET A 1 -24.83 -21.16 -18.95
C MET A 1 -23.64 -20.50 -18.30
N ARG A 2 -23.10 -19.41 -18.88
CA ARG A 2 -22.07 -18.58 -18.23
C ARG A 2 -22.60 -17.15 -18.13
N PHE A 3 -22.24 -16.48 -17.05
CA PHE A 3 -22.59 -15.11 -16.78
C PHE A 3 -21.34 -14.27 -16.75
N LYS A 4 -21.42 -13.07 -17.32
CA LYS A 4 -20.30 -12.13 -17.31
C LYS A 4 -20.61 -11.00 -16.39
N ILE A 5 -19.61 -10.61 -15.61
CA ILE A 5 -19.69 -9.49 -14.71
C ILE A 5 -18.63 -8.49 -15.13
N LEU A 6 -19.07 -7.28 -15.47
CA LEU A 6 -18.20 -6.17 -15.79
C LEU A 6 -18.27 -5.17 -14.65
N SER A 7 -17.14 -4.97 -13.97
CA SER A 7 -16.96 -3.89 -13.01
C SER A 7 -16.16 -2.77 -13.67
N SER A 8 -16.62 -1.53 -13.52
CA SER A 8 -15.96 -0.34 -14.06
C SER A 8 -15.88 0.74 -13.01
N LEU A 9 -14.70 1.34 -12.86
CA LEU A 9 -14.41 2.47 -11.99
C LEU A 9 -13.85 3.62 -12.84
N ARG A 10 -14.28 4.87 -12.59
CA ARG A 10 -13.74 6.02 -13.31
C ARG A 10 -12.29 6.28 -12.92
N ALA A 11 -11.45 6.58 -13.91
CA ALA A 11 -10.04 6.87 -13.72
C ALA A 11 -9.62 8.16 -14.44
N GLN A 12 -8.44 8.67 -14.08
CA GLN A 12 -7.78 9.83 -14.68
C GLN A 12 -6.29 9.52 -14.82
N LEU A 13 -5.63 10.25 -15.72
CA LEU A 13 -4.17 10.28 -15.78
C LEU A 13 -3.68 11.47 -14.98
N VAL A 14 -2.62 11.27 -14.22
CA VAL A 14 -1.89 12.33 -13.53
C VAL A 14 -0.41 12.26 -13.88
N ASP A 15 0.26 13.40 -13.86
CA ASP A 15 1.72 13.46 -13.96
C ASP A 15 2.39 13.25 -12.59
N HIS A 16 3.72 13.35 -12.57
CA HIS A 16 4.56 13.23 -11.38
C HIS A 16 4.23 14.25 -10.28
N ASP A 17 3.67 15.41 -10.62
CA ASP A 17 3.24 16.44 -9.67
C ASP A 17 1.79 16.22 -9.21
N GLY A 18 1.13 15.16 -9.69
CA GLY A 18 -0.26 14.85 -9.40
C GLY A 18 -1.28 15.68 -10.19
N ALA A 19 -0.83 16.45 -11.19
CA ALA A 19 -1.73 17.26 -12.01
C ALA A 19 -2.46 16.40 -13.03
N ILE A 20 -3.78 16.62 -13.18
CA ILE A 20 -4.62 15.83 -14.08
C ILE A 20 -4.23 16.11 -15.53
N VAL A 21 -3.80 15.06 -16.23
CA VAL A 21 -3.46 15.09 -17.66
C VAL A 21 -4.69 14.73 -18.49
N ALA A 22 -5.41 15.76 -18.92
CA ALA A 22 -6.55 15.65 -19.83
C ALA A 22 -6.11 15.92 -21.29
N SER A 23 -5.37 14.98 -21.88
CA SER A 23 -4.94 15.11 -23.29
C SER A 23 -5.81 14.29 -24.24
N GLU A 24 -6.52 15.02 -25.12
CA GLU A 24 -7.39 14.45 -26.16
C GLU A 24 -6.67 13.49 -27.12
N ARG A 25 -5.35 13.64 -27.28
CA ARG A 25 -4.53 12.79 -28.17
C ARG A 25 -3.93 11.60 -27.44
N LEU A 26 -3.71 11.72 -26.13
CA LEU A 26 -3.01 10.73 -25.32
C LEU A 26 -3.96 9.65 -24.80
N ILE A 27 -5.09 10.04 -24.20
CA ILE A 27 -6.05 9.12 -23.56
C ILE A 27 -6.49 8.00 -24.52
N PRO A 28 -6.84 8.27 -25.79
CA PRO A 28 -7.23 7.21 -26.73
C PRO A 28 -6.11 6.18 -27.05
N LYS A 29 -4.83 6.53 -26.83
CA LYS A 29 -3.70 5.61 -27.06
C LYS A 29 -3.57 4.56 -25.96
N LEU A 30 -4.12 4.83 -24.78
CA LEU A 30 -4.11 3.91 -23.65
C LEU A 30 -5.30 2.95 -23.67
N ASP A 31 -6.25 3.13 -24.59
CA ASP A 31 -7.43 2.27 -24.67
C ASP A 31 -7.04 0.79 -24.92
N GLY A 32 -7.52 -0.07 -24.03
CA GLY A 32 -7.23 -1.50 -24.05
C GLY A 32 -5.91 -1.92 -23.39
N LEU A 33 -5.12 -1.00 -22.81
CA LEU A 33 -3.97 -1.36 -21.99
C LEU A 33 -4.42 -2.22 -20.80
N ALA A 34 -3.81 -3.39 -20.61
CA ALA A 34 -4.28 -4.38 -19.64
C ALA A 34 -3.13 -4.94 -18.79
N CYS A 35 -3.39 -5.25 -17.52
CA CYS A 35 -2.49 -6.03 -16.70
C CYS A 35 -2.60 -7.52 -17.04
N HIS A 36 -1.48 -8.23 -17.10
CA HIS A 36 -1.41 -9.65 -17.49
C HIS A 36 -0.99 -10.59 -16.36
N THR A 37 -0.36 -10.05 -15.31
CA THR A 37 0.23 -10.83 -14.22
C THR A 37 -0.73 -10.97 -13.06
N ASP A 38 -1.45 -9.90 -12.71
CA ASP A 38 -2.20 -9.83 -11.46
C ASP A 38 -3.70 -9.62 -11.68
N SER A 39 -4.47 -10.63 -11.26
CA SER A 39 -5.93 -10.59 -11.27
C SER A 39 -6.46 -10.18 -9.91
N VAL A 40 -7.51 -9.34 -9.88
CA VAL A 40 -8.22 -8.99 -8.63
C VAL A 40 -8.83 -10.21 -7.94
N LEU A 41 -9.12 -11.28 -8.68
CA LEU A 41 -9.64 -12.51 -8.11
C LEU A 41 -8.62 -13.25 -7.24
N ASN A 42 -7.32 -13.02 -7.43
CA ASN A 42 -6.29 -13.62 -6.57
C ASN A 42 -6.37 -13.13 -5.12
N TYR A 43 -7.03 -11.98 -4.90
CA TYR A 43 -7.12 -11.30 -3.61
C TYR A 43 -8.56 -11.16 -3.11
N ALA A 44 -9.52 -11.67 -3.88
CA ALA A 44 -10.93 -11.60 -3.52
C ALA A 44 -11.25 -12.59 -2.38
N GLU A 45 -11.47 -12.09 -1.17
CA GLU A 45 -11.90 -12.89 -0.02
C GLU A 45 -13.42 -13.14 -0.07
N LEU A 46 -13.88 -13.78 -1.15
CA LEU A 46 -15.30 -14.02 -1.38
C LEU A 46 -15.58 -15.51 -1.30
N ALA A 47 -16.27 -15.95 -0.25
CA ALA A 47 -16.66 -17.36 -0.09
C ALA A 47 -17.40 -17.92 -1.33
N PHE A 48 -18.12 -17.07 -2.06
CA PHE A 48 -18.82 -17.45 -3.28
C PHE A 48 -17.94 -17.47 -4.55
N ALA A 49 -16.71 -16.93 -4.52
CA ALA A 49 -15.85 -16.89 -5.72
C ALA A 49 -15.45 -18.30 -6.17
N GLU A 50 -15.14 -19.18 -5.22
CA GLU A 50 -14.86 -20.60 -5.47
C GLU A 50 -16.12 -21.34 -5.93
N GLU A 51 -17.25 -21.14 -5.24
CA GLU A 51 -18.54 -21.76 -5.58
C GLU A 51 -19.01 -21.39 -6.99
N CYS A 52 -18.78 -20.14 -7.41
CA CYS A 52 -19.13 -19.65 -8.74
C CYS A 52 -18.10 -20.02 -9.81
N ALA A 53 -16.96 -20.59 -9.41
CA ALA A 53 -15.78 -20.82 -10.23
C ALA A 53 -15.41 -19.58 -11.06
N LEU A 54 -15.28 -18.43 -10.38
CA LEU A 54 -14.96 -17.16 -11.02
C LEU A 54 -13.62 -17.23 -11.77
N ARG A 55 -13.57 -16.66 -12.97
CA ARG A 55 -12.34 -16.57 -13.79
C ARG A 55 -12.21 -15.21 -14.43
N GLY A 56 -10.98 -14.79 -14.72
CA GLY A 56 -10.69 -13.46 -15.26
C GLY A 56 -10.14 -12.56 -14.17
N GLY A 57 -10.65 -11.33 -14.07
CA GLY A 57 -10.27 -10.39 -13.02
C GLY A 57 -9.06 -9.51 -13.35
N TYR A 58 -8.57 -9.54 -14.59
CA TYR A 58 -7.43 -8.71 -15.00
C TYR A 58 -7.88 -7.28 -15.28
N PRO A 59 -7.30 -6.26 -14.61
CA PRO A 59 -7.65 -4.87 -14.86
C PRO A 59 -7.23 -4.40 -16.24
N ARG A 60 -8.03 -3.50 -16.80
CA ARG A 60 -7.81 -2.91 -18.11
C ARG A 60 -8.33 -1.49 -18.18
N LEU A 61 -7.62 -0.65 -18.91
CA LEU A 61 -8.06 0.68 -19.28
C LEU A 61 -9.07 0.63 -20.43
N PHE A 62 -10.17 1.33 -20.25
CA PHE A 62 -11.20 1.51 -21.26
C PHE A 62 -11.48 3.00 -21.42
N VAL A 63 -11.59 3.46 -22.66
CA VAL A 63 -11.97 4.84 -22.96
C VAL A 63 -13.39 4.86 -23.50
N ASP A 64 -14.27 5.62 -22.85
CA ASP A 64 -15.67 5.78 -23.29
C ASP A 64 -15.78 6.73 -24.51
N GLU A 65 -16.97 6.77 -25.14
CA GLU A 65 -17.25 7.65 -26.29
C GLU A 65 -17.03 9.15 -25.97
N LYS A 66 -17.11 9.53 -24.70
CA LYS A 66 -16.88 10.88 -24.20
C LYS A 66 -15.40 11.11 -23.81
N ARG A 67 -14.51 10.19 -24.18
CA ARG A 67 -13.07 10.19 -23.90
C ARG A 67 -12.72 10.20 -22.41
N ASN A 68 -13.60 9.68 -21.55
CA ASN A 68 -13.25 9.43 -20.16
C ASN A 68 -12.53 8.09 -20.05
N LEU A 69 -11.46 8.10 -19.26
CA LEU A 69 -10.76 6.89 -18.89
C LEU A 69 -11.51 6.17 -17.76
N ALA A 70 -11.61 4.85 -17.87
CA ALA A 70 -12.15 3.99 -16.85
C ALA A 70 -11.23 2.78 -16.66
N LEU A 71 -11.10 2.35 -15.41
CA LEU A 71 -10.49 1.09 -15.05
C LEU A 71 -11.58 0.03 -14.99
N THR A 72 -11.41 -1.04 -15.75
CA THR A 72 -12.42 -2.08 -15.93
C THR A 72 -11.86 -3.45 -15.60
N VAL A 73 -12.71 -4.28 -15.01
CA VAL A 73 -12.40 -5.66 -14.68
C VAL A 73 -13.55 -6.54 -15.11
N GLU A 74 -13.21 -7.63 -15.78
CA GLU A 74 -14.19 -8.58 -16.27
C GLU A 74 -14.00 -9.94 -15.60
N VAL A 75 -15.11 -10.51 -15.15
CA VAL A 75 -15.15 -11.82 -14.50
C VAL A 75 -16.24 -12.70 -15.11
N ASP A 76 -15.85 -13.93 -15.43
CA ASP A 76 -16.75 -15.00 -15.85
C ASP A 76 -17.21 -15.81 -14.63
N SER A 77 -18.51 -16.07 -14.53
CA SER A 77 -19.13 -16.93 -13.52
C SER A 77 -19.91 -18.09 -14.15
N ARG A 78 -19.88 -19.26 -13.51
CA ARG A 78 -20.69 -20.43 -13.92
C ARG A 78 -22.14 -20.35 -13.48
N ARG A 79 -22.47 -19.48 -12.52
CA ARG A 79 -23.84 -19.27 -12.04
C ARG A 79 -24.24 -17.80 -12.04
N LYS A 80 -25.54 -17.56 -12.00
CA LYS A 80 -26.06 -16.21 -11.85
C LYS A 80 -25.76 -15.73 -10.43
N LEU A 81 -25.16 -14.55 -10.30
CA LEU A 81 -24.99 -13.91 -9.00
C LEU A 81 -26.28 -13.18 -8.61
N THR A 82 -26.56 -13.17 -7.32
CA THR A 82 -27.64 -12.38 -6.73
C THR A 82 -27.23 -10.90 -6.66
N PRO A 83 -28.18 -9.96 -6.54
CA PRO A 83 -27.85 -8.55 -6.39
C PRO A 83 -26.92 -8.24 -5.20
N LYS A 84 -27.03 -9.01 -4.11
CA LYS A 84 -26.15 -8.87 -2.94
C LYS A 84 -24.72 -9.29 -3.26
N GLU A 85 -24.55 -10.39 -3.98
CA GLU A 85 -23.21 -10.86 -4.38
C GLU A 85 -22.57 -9.94 -5.42
N ILE A 86 -23.35 -9.39 -6.37
CA ILE A 86 -22.86 -8.38 -7.33
C ILE A 86 -22.39 -7.12 -6.58
N LYS A 87 -23.14 -6.71 -5.55
CA LYS A 87 -22.76 -5.56 -4.72
C LYS A 87 -21.46 -5.84 -3.95
N ALA A 88 -21.34 -7.00 -3.32
CA ALA A 88 -20.13 -7.40 -2.59
C ALA A 88 -18.91 -7.47 -3.52
N LEU A 89 -19.07 -8.06 -4.71
CA LEU A 89 -18.02 -8.13 -5.73
C LEU A 89 -17.59 -6.73 -6.19
N ARG A 90 -18.54 -5.81 -6.34
CA ARG A 90 -18.25 -4.42 -6.71
C ARG A 90 -17.43 -3.71 -5.63
N GLU A 91 -17.82 -3.85 -4.37
CA GLU A 91 -17.13 -3.21 -3.22
C GLU A 91 -15.72 -3.77 -3.05
N ASP A 92 -15.57 -5.09 -3.17
CA ASP A 92 -14.26 -5.75 -3.12
C ASP A 92 -13.36 -5.29 -4.27
N PHE A 93 -13.86 -5.31 -5.52
CA PHE A 93 -13.07 -4.87 -6.67
C PHE A 93 -12.76 -3.38 -6.63
N GLU A 94 -13.66 -2.55 -6.12
CA GLU A 94 -13.39 -1.13 -5.90
C GLU A 94 -12.18 -0.96 -4.97
N GLY A 95 -12.17 -1.64 -3.81
CA GLY A 95 -11.02 -1.62 -2.91
C GLY A 95 -9.74 -2.16 -3.53
N GLN A 96 -9.79 -3.26 -4.29
CA GLN A 96 -8.61 -3.81 -4.96
C GLN A 96 -8.05 -2.88 -6.04
N LEU A 97 -8.93 -2.14 -6.73
CA LEU A 97 -8.56 -1.19 -7.78
C LEU A 97 -8.14 0.18 -7.24
N THR A 98 -8.46 0.52 -6.00
CA THR A 98 -8.00 1.77 -5.35
C THR A 98 -6.75 1.57 -4.50
N ASP A 99 -6.66 0.46 -3.77
CA ASP A 99 -5.68 0.30 -2.67
C ASP A 99 -4.63 -0.78 -2.95
N GLY A 100 -4.85 -1.64 -3.94
CA GLY A 100 -4.01 -2.80 -4.25
C GLY A 100 -3.48 -2.78 -5.67
N ILE A 101 -4.05 -3.65 -6.50
CA ILE A 101 -3.66 -3.88 -7.89
C ILE A 101 -3.69 -2.59 -8.73
N GLY A 102 -4.60 -1.65 -8.46
CA GLY A 102 -4.71 -0.41 -9.21
C GLY A 102 -3.48 0.51 -9.13
N ALA A 103 -2.72 0.46 -8.04
CA ALA A 103 -1.52 1.28 -7.84
C ALA A 103 -0.30 0.76 -8.63
N GLY A 104 -0.20 -0.56 -8.86
CA GLY A 104 0.94 -1.20 -9.53
C GLY A 104 0.64 -1.75 -10.94
N CYS A 105 -0.62 -1.80 -11.35
CA CYS A 105 -1.04 -2.46 -12.60
C CYS A 105 -0.46 -1.87 -13.88
N PHE A 106 -0.06 -0.61 -13.83
CA PHE A 106 0.41 0.13 -14.99
C PHE A 106 1.76 0.79 -14.70
N ASP A 107 2.59 0.19 -13.85
CA ASP A 107 3.92 0.72 -13.51
C ASP A 107 4.79 0.92 -14.75
N GLU A 108 4.71 0.02 -15.73
CA GLU A 108 5.40 0.18 -17.01
C GLU A 108 5.01 1.47 -17.75
N LEU A 109 3.74 1.88 -17.67
CA LEU A 109 3.27 3.15 -18.20
C LEU A 109 3.89 4.31 -17.41
N THR A 110 3.84 4.25 -16.07
CA THR A 110 4.42 5.26 -15.18
C THR A 110 5.92 5.43 -15.43
N THR A 111 6.68 4.34 -15.48
CA THR A 111 8.12 4.36 -15.76
C THR A 111 8.45 4.93 -17.13
N SER A 112 7.65 4.62 -18.15
CA SER A 112 7.94 5.01 -19.54
C SER A 112 7.44 6.41 -19.91
N THR A 113 6.45 6.94 -19.19
CA THR A 113 5.78 8.20 -19.55
C THR A 113 5.78 9.24 -18.42
N GLY A 114 6.09 8.85 -17.19
CA GLY A 114 5.91 9.69 -16.00
C GLY A 114 4.44 9.88 -15.60
N LEU A 115 3.51 9.14 -16.20
CA LEU A 115 2.07 9.27 -15.96
C LEU A 115 1.51 8.09 -15.19
N ALA A 116 0.75 8.38 -14.15
CA ALA A 116 0.05 7.39 -13.34
C ALA A 116 -1.45 7.38 -13.65
N VAL A 117 -2.07 6.21 -13.55
CA VAL A 117 -3.53 6.05 -13.61
C VAL A 117 -4.07 6.09 -12.19
N VAL A 118 -5.00 7.00 -11.91
CA VAL A 118 -5.61 7.17 -10.58
C VAL A 118 -7.13 7.14 -10.65
N SER A 119 -7.77 6.62 -9.60
CA SER A 119 -9.23 6.63 -9.47
C SER A 119 -9.78 8.04 -9.27
N ARG A 120 -10.92 8.34 -9.91
CA ARG A 120 -11.56 9.66 -9.81
C ARG A 120 -12.55 9.75 -8.66
N PHE A 121 -12.40 10.74 -7.79
CA PHE A 121 -13.34 11.03 -6.70
C PHE A 121 -14.47 12.01 -7.11
N PRO A 122 -15.70 11.83 -6.60
CA PRO A 122 -16.16 10.70 -5.78
C PRO A 122 -16.16 9.40 -6.58
N LEU A 123 -15.83 8.28 -5.92
CA LEU A 123 -15.76 6.98 -6.58
C LEU A 123 -17.13 6.64 -7.19
N ARG A 124 -17.12 6.38 -8.50
CA ARG A 124 -18.32 5.97 -9.25
C ARG A 124 -18.02 4.63 -9.89
N SER A 125 -18.27 3.56 -9.14
CA SER A 125 -18.19 2.19 -9.62
C SER A 125 -19.55 1.68 -10.10
N LYS A 126 -19.54 0.95 -11.22
CA LYS A 126 -20.70 0.26 -11.76
C LYS A 126 -20.34 -1.20 -12.01
N CYS A 127 -21.19 -2.11 -11.56
CA CYS A 127 -21.03 -3.54 -11.79
C CYS A 127 -22.29 -4.06 -12.50
N THR A 128 -22.14 -4.61 -13.70
CA THR A 128 -23.26 -5.14 -14.50
C THR A 128 -23.05 -6.60 -14.84
N GLN A 129 -24.11 -7.39 -14.75
CA GLN A 129 -24.10 -8.78 -15.15
C GLN A 129 -24.93 -8.98 -16.41
N THR A 130 -24.39 -9.71 -17.39
CA THR A 130 -25.08 -10.08 -18.62
C THR A 130 -25.06 -11.59 -18.84
N GLU A 131 -26.10 -12.10 -19.51
CA GLU A 131 -26.23 -13.50 -19.90
C GLU A 131 -25.81 -13.63 -21.38
N GLY A 132 -24.90 -14.56 -21.70
CA GLY A 132 -24.52 -14.80 -23.10
C GLY A 132 -23.08 -15.26 -23.33
N VAL A 133 -22.69 -15.25 -24.61
CA VAL A 133 -21.33 -15.56 -25.09
C VAL A 133 -20.37 -14.47 -24.63
N ALA A 134 -19.15 -14.86 -24.30
CA ALA A 134 -18.17 -13.96 -23.74
C ALA A 134 -18.00 -12.65 -24.55
N TRP A 135 -18.37 -11.48 -24.02
CA TRP A 135 -17.84 -10.19 -24.51
C TRP A 135 -16.31 -10.29 -24.40
N ARG A 136 -15.61 -10.42 -25.53
CA ARG A 136 -14.14 -10.49 -25.55
C ARG A 136 -13.63 -9.26 -26.27
N PRO A 137 -13.31 -8.17 -25.56
CA PRO A 137 -12.31 -7.25 -26.08
C PRO A 137 -11.07 -8.08 -26.35
N LYS A 138 -10.44 -7.92 -27.53
CA LYS A 138 -9.19 -8.63 -27.83
C LYS A 138 -8.26 -8.46 -26.62
N ALA A 139 -7.80 -9.56 -26.02
CA ALA A 139 -6.75 -9.52 -25.03
C ALA A 139 -5.64 -8.63 -25.61
N SER A 140 -5.26 -7.56 -24.90
CA SER A 140 -4.07 -6.84 -25.34
C SER A 140 -2.94 -7.85 -25.29
N THR A 141 -2.19 -7.99 -26.37
CA THR A 141 -0.99 -8.80 -26.31
C THR A 141 0.08 -7.99 -25.59
N GLN A 142 1.08 -8.63 -24.99
CA GLN A 142 2.23 -7.92 -24.41
C GLN A 142 2.83 -6.91 -25.41
N ARG A 143 3.03 -7.35 -26.65
CA ARG A 143 3.41 -6.49 -27.79
C ARG A 143 2.44 -5.34 -28.04
N GLY A 144 1.14 -5.55 -27.82
CA GLY A 144 0.12 -4.51 -27.92
C GLY A 144 0.17 -3.50 -26.77
N ASN A 145 0.55 -3.90 -25.55
CA ASN A 145 0.81 -2.98 -24.45
C ASN A 145 2.05 -2.12 -24.74
N GLU A 146 3.16 -2.76 -25.13
CA GLU A 146 4.40 -2.07 -25.51
C GLU A 146 4.17 -1.00 -26.58
N GLN A 147 3.41 -1.33 -27.63
CA GLN A 147 3.06 -0.37 -28.69
C GLN A 147 2.26 0.83 -28.19
N ARG A 148 1.32 0.60 -27.26
CA ARG A 148 0.51 1.67 -26.66
C ARG A 148 1.35 2.59 -25.78
N ILE A 149 2.18 1.99 -24.91
CA ILE A 149 3.08 2.72 -24.01
C ILE A 149 4.07 3.54 -24.84
N ALA A 150 4.72 2.94 -25.84
CA ALA A 150 5.66 3.66 -26.71
C ALA A 150 4.99 4.81 -27.50
N ALA A 151 3.73 4.63 -27.93
CA ALA A 151 2.97 5.71 -28.57
C ALA A 151 2.62 6.84 -27.59
N ALA A 152 2.34 6.51 -26.33
CA ALA A 152 2.08 7.47 -25.27
C ALA A 152 3.36 8.26 -24.91
N SER A 153 4.50 7.59 -24.70
CA SER A 153 5.79 8.25 -24.39
C SER A 153 6.17 9.29 -25.44
N LYS A 154 6.08 8.94 -26.73
CA LYS A 154 6.37 9.88 -27.83
C LYS A 154 5.46 11.11 -27.86
N LEU A 155 4.24 11.02 -27.32
CA LEU A 155 3.32 12.15 -27.23
C LEU A 155 3.65 13.03 -26.03
N VAL A 156 4.04 12.45 -24.90
CA VAL A 156 4.46 13.19 -23.70
C VAL A 156 5.72 14.00 -23.98
N GLU A 157 6.75 13.40 -24.59
CA GLU A 157 7.99 14.12 -24.97
C GLU A 157 7.71 15.33 -25.88
N LYS A 158 6.76 15.20 -26.81
CA LYS A 158 6.35 16.31 -27.68
C LYS A 158 5.63 17.42 -26.92
N MET A 159 4.88 17.08 -25.87
CA MET A 159 4.21 18.06 -25.03
C MET A 159 5.21 18.86 -24.18
N ASP A 160 6.23 18.21 -23.62
CA ASP A 160 7.27 18.88 -22.82
C ASP A 160 8.17 19.80 -23.67
N SER A 161 8.48 19.39 -24.90
CA SER A 161 9.24 20.21 -25.85
C SER A 161 8.50 21.50 -26.27
N ALA A 162 7.17 21.54 -26.16
CA ALA A 162 6.37 22.73 -26.44
C ALA A 162 6.40 23.74 -25.27
N SER A 163 6.50 23.26 -24.03
CA SER A 163 6.59 24.07 -22.81
C SER A 163 7.92 24.85 -22.69
N PHE A 164 8.99 24.35 -23.32
CA PHE A 164 10.32 24.98 -23.28
C PHE A 164 10.43 26.29 -24.09
N LYS A 165 9.50 26.58 -25.01
CA LYS A 165 9.51 27.81 -25.82
C LYS A 165 8.95 29.05 -25.12
N VAL A 166 8.27 28.90 -23.98
CA VAL A 166 7.60 30.03 -23.29
C VAL A 166 8.49 30.69 -22.22
N ARG A 167 9.52 30.00 -21.69
CA ARG A 167 10.37 30.50 -20.59
C ARG A 167 11.57 31.36 -20.99
N ALA A 168 11.86 31.54 -22.28
CA ALA A 168 13.09 32.20 -22.75
C ALA A 168 13.05 33.75 -22.81
N SER A 169 12.01 34.41 -22.29
CA SER A 169 11.73 35.83 -22.59
C SER A 169 11.61 36.79 -21.40
N MET A 170 12.33 36.60 -20.29
CA MET A 170 12.50 37.66 -19.28
C MET A 170 13.94 37.72 -18.71
N LYS A 171 14.57 38.90 -18.85
CA LYS A 171 15.93 39.23 -18.37
C LYS A 171 15.93 39.68 -16.89
N PRO A 172 17.09 39.64 -16.19
CA PRO A 172 17.19 39.80 -14.74
C PRO A 172 17.52 41.25 -14.31
N ALA A 173 17.16 41.62 -13.08
CA ALA A 173 17.60 42.82 -12.39
C ALA A 173 18.17 42.47 -11.00
N ALA A 174 19.14 43.29 -10.56
CA ALA A 174 20.24 43.01 -9.65
C ALA A 174 19.97 43.18 -8.13
N ASP A 175 20.88 42.56 -7.37
CA ASP A 175 21.48 42.89 -6.05
C ASP A 175 20.63 43.52 -4.94
N GLU A 176 20.60 42.87 -3.76
CA GLU A 176 21.35 43.34 -2.58
C GLU A 176 21.32 42.32 -1.42
N THR A 177 22.44 42.24 -0.72
CA THR A 177 22.79 41.31 0.35
C THR A 177 22.29 41.72 1.74
N ASN A 178 21.99 40.70 2.54
CA ASN A 178 21.99 40.62 4.01
C ASN A 178 20.85 41.30 4.81
N ALA A 179 19.86 40.48 5.15
CA ALA A 179 19.26 40.47 6.48
C ALA A 179 18.96 39.02 6.91
N ILE A 180 19.51 38.63 8.05
CA ILE A 180 19.15 37.41 8.78
C ILE A 180 17.71 37.61 9.26
N GLU A 181 16.75 36.99 8.57
CA GLU A 181 15.54 36.37 9.12
C GLU A 181 14.64 35.86 7.97
N ASN A 182 14.46 34.54 7.94
CA ASN A 182 13.18 33.88 7.69
C ASN A 182 12.39 34.26 6.41
N THR A 183 12.57 33.51 5.32
CA THR A 183 11.43 32.99 4.53
C THR A 183 11.88 31.91 3.55
N GLY A 184 11.64 30.68 3.96
CA GLY A 184 11.63 29.52 3.09
C GLY A 184 10.85 28.41 3.79
N LYS A 185 9.67 28.74 4.33
CA LYS A 185 8.73 27.73 4.83
C LYS A 185 8.32 26.86 3.63
N ARG A 186 9.11 25.83 3.34
CA ARG A 186 8.55 24.57 2.87
C ARG A 186 7.72 24.10 4.04
N HIS A 187 6.41 24.10 3.85
CA HIS A 187 5.46 23.66 4.86
C HIS A 187 5.96 22.32 5.42
N ALA A 188 6.42 22.31 6.68
CA ALA A 188 6.49 21.06 7.41
C ALA A 188 5.08 20.47 7.31
N PRO A 189 4.91 19.25 6.79
CA PRO A 189 3.63 18.58 6.89
C PRO A 189 3.20 18.62 8.36
N ASN A 190 1.90 18.71 8.64
CA ASN A 190 1.41 18.89 10.00
C ASN A 190 1.50 17.56 10.80
N LEU A 191 2.70 16.94 10.84
CA LEU A 191 3.05 15.68 11.50
C LEU A 191 2.67 15.70 12.98
N LYS A 192 2.63 16.89 13.61
CA LYS A 192 2.18 17.04 15.00
C LYS A 192 0.72 16.60 15.20
N LYS A 193 -0.14 16.78 14.21
CA LYS A 193 -1.55 16.34 14.28
C LYS A 193 -1.64 14.84 14.02
N LEU A 194 -0.93 14.35 13.01
CA LEU A 194 -0.81 12.93 12.69
C LEU A 194 -0.26 12.12 13.87
N PHE A 195 0.86 12.53 14.46
CA PHE A 195 1.47 11.87 15.62
C PHE A 195 0.57 11.91 16.85
N ARG A 196 -0.22 12.97 17.04
CA ARG A 196 -1.25 13.01 18.10
C ARG A 196 -2.35 11.98 17.87
N LEU A 197 -2.76 11.71 16.62
CA LEU A 197 -3.71 10.65 16.31
C LEU A 197 -3.09 9.27 16.50
N LEU A 198 -1.86 9.08 16.02
CA LEU A 198 -1.11 7.83 16.17
C LEU A 198 -0.74 7.50 17.62
N ALA A 199 -0.67 8.49 18.52
CA ALA A 199 -0.44 8.28 19.94
C ALA A 199 -1.70 7.83 20.71
N LYS A 200 -2.90 7.91 20.11
CA LYS A 200 -4.13 7.52 20.79
C LYS A 200 -4.24 6.00 20.92
N PRO A 201 -4.80 5.49 22.05
CA PRO A 201 -4.99 4.06 22.24
C PRO A 201 -5.99 3.46 21.24
N ASP A 202 -6.99 4.22 20.80
CA ASP A 202 -8.00 3.80 19.82
C ASP A 202 -7.66 4.18 18.37
N ARG A 203 -6.37 4.35 18.04
CA ARG A 203 -5.92 4.77 16.69
C ARG A 203 -6.40 3.85 15.57
N ASP A 204 -6.61 2.58 15.88
CA ASP A 204 -7.18 1.56 14.99
C ASP A 204 -8.58 1.97 14.45
N ARG A 205 -9.39 2.66 15.26
CA ARG A 205 -10.70 3.21 14.85
C ARG A 205 -10.61 4.55 14.13
N LEU A 206 -9.46 5.20 14.21
CA LEU A 206 -9.19 6.49 13.60
C LEU A 206 -8.48 6.33 12.25
N PHE A 207 -8.53 5.14 11.65
CA PHE A 207 -7.86 4.81 10.40
C PHE A 207 -8.14 5.86 9.31
N ASP A 208 -9.42 6.19 9.07
CA ASP A 208 -9.82 7.19 8.07
C ASP A 208 -9.27 8.58 8.37
N GLN A 209 -9.17 8.95 9.65
CA GLN A 209 -8.61 10.24 10.07
C GLN A 209 -7.10 10.27 9.91
N ILE A 210 -6.41 9.17 10.25
CA ILE A 210 -4.97 9.03 10.09
C ILE A 210 -4.62 9.05 8.61
N GLN A 211 -5.40 8.36 7.77
CA GLN A 211 -5.24 8.36 6.33
C GLN A 211 -5.44 9.76 5.75
N ALA A 212 -6.53 10.47 6.10
CA ALA A 212 -6.77 11.83 5.64
C ALA A 212 -5.66 12.81 6.08
N GLU A 213 -5.12 12.64 7.29
CA GLU A 213 -3.99 13.47 7.77
C GLU A 213 -2.66 13.08 7.12
N LEU A 214 -2.43 11.81 6.77
CA LEU A 214 -1.28 11.37 5.98
C LEU A 214 -1.31 11.97 4.58
N GLU A 215 -2.48 11.92 3.94
CA GLU A 215 -2.72 12.53 2.62
C GLU A 215 -2.52 14.04 2.68
N ALA A 216 -3.02 14.71 3.73
CA ALA A 216 -2.78 16.14 3.95
C ALA A 216 -1.31 16.48 4.23
N CYS A 217 -0.51 15.50 4.68
CA CYS A 217 0.92 15.61 4.88
C CYS A 217 1.73 15.26 3.61
N GLY A 218 1.07 14.96 2.49
CA GLY A 218 1.73 14.62 1.23
C GLY A 218 2.25 13.18 1.15
N ASN A 219 1.82 12.30 2.08
CA ASN A 219 2.24 10.88 2.14
C ASN A 219 3.75 10.65 2.14
N ASP A 220 4.51 11.59 2.71
CA ASP A 220 5.96 11.46 2.84
C ASP A 220 6.35 11.42 4.33
N LEU A 221 6.63 10.20 4.81
CA LEU A 221 7.18 9.94 6.13
C LEU A 221 8.67 9.59 6.08
N SER A 222 9.34 9.81 4.94
CA SER A 222 10.77 9.51 4.81
C SER A 222 11.64 10.40 5.72
N GLU A 223 11.17 11.62 6.03
CA GLU A 223 11.83 12.56 6.94
C GLU A 223 11.57 12.28 8.43
N VAL A 224 10.78 11.25 8.78
CA VAL A 224 10.53 10.92 10.20
C VAL A 224 11.83 10.47 10.85
N GLY A 225 12.36 11.31 11.74
CA GLY A 225 13.61 11.06 12.43
C GLY A 225 13.51 9.87 13.40
N ASP A 226 14.66 9.25 13.67
CA ASP A 226 14.79 8.20 14.68
C ASP A 226 14.32 8.72 16.05
N GLY A 227 13.26 8.13 16.59
CA GLY A 227 12.69 8.51 17.88
C GLY A 227 11.57 9.54 17.82
N GLU A 228 11.22 10.04 16.64
CA GLU A 228 10.11 10.99 16.46
C GLU A 228 8.74 10.29 16.40
N TYR A 229 8.73 9.00 16.07
CA TYR A 229 7.50 8.23 15.96
C TYR A 229 6.84 8.02 17.33
N PRO A 230 5.52 8.26 17.48
CA PRO A 230 4.85 8.09 18.76
C PRO A 230 4.82 6.62 19.19
N HIS A 231 5.09 6.36 20.46
CA HIS A 231 5.00 5.01 21.02
C HIS A 231 3.58 4.44 20.82
N GLY A 232 3.49 3.25 20.23
CA GLY A 232 2.24 2.53 20.13
C GLY A 232 2.42 1.05 19.86
N ASN A 233 1.31 0.30 19.92
CA ASN A 233 1.29 -1.11 19.57
C ASN A 233 0.79 -1.26 18.13
N PHE A 234 1.56 -1.89 17.24
CA PHE A 234 1.07 -2.26 15.91
C PHE A 234 0.26 -3.55 16.01
N SER A 235 -0.85 -3.45 16.74
CA SER A 235 -1.86 -4.51 16.78
C SER A 235 -2.47 -4.70 15.40
N ASP A 236 -2.68 -3.61 14.66
CA ASP A 236 -3.33 -3.64 13.35
C ASP A 236 -2.33 -3.62 12.19
N PRO A 237 -2.24 -4.69 11.40
CA PRO A 237 -1.34 -4.76 10.26
C PRO A 237 -1.73 -3.79 9.14
N LYS A 238 -3.01 -3.37 9.09
CA LYS A 238 -3.50 -2.39 8.11
C LYS A 238 -2.86 -1.01 8.32
N LEU A 239 -2.82 -0.55 9.57
CA LEU A 239 -2.21 0.73 9.94
C LEU A 239 -0.71 0.73 9.65
N LEU A 240 -0.02 -0.35 10.03
CA LEU A 240 1.40 -0.51 9.76
C LEU A 240 1.72 -0.47 8.27
N ARG A 241 0.93 -1.20 7.45
CA ARG A 241 1.09 -1.18 5.99
C ARG A 241 0.89 0.21 5.40
N MET A 242 -0.12 0.94 5.86
CA MET A 242 -0.37 2.31 5.39
C MET A 242 0.83 3.23 5.68
N LEU A 243 1.41 3.13 6.88
CA LEU A 243 2.56 3.95 7.26
C LEU A 243 3.82 3.59 6.45
N LEU A 244 4.09 2.30 6.24
CA LEU A 244 5.19 1.84 5.39
C LEU A 244 5.01 2.30 3.94
N ASN A 245 3.78 2.25 3.41
CA ASN A 245 3.45 2.76 2.07
C ASN A 245 3.62 4.28 1.95
N ALA A 246 3.37 5.02 3.03
CA ALA A 246 3.64 6.45 3.12
C ALA A 246 5.14 6.78 3.31
N GLY A 247 6.03 5.81 3.10
CA GLY A 247 7.47 6.01 3.16
C GLY A 247 8.06 6.00 4.57
N LEU A 248 7.33 5.51 5.59
CA LEU A 248 7.90 5.36 6.93
C LEU A 248 9.07 4.37 6.86
N PRO A 249 10.29 4.77 7.27
CA PRO A 249 11.41 3.85 7.31
C PRO A 249 11.08 2.64 8.21
N PRO A 250 11.32 1.40 7.74
CA PRO A 250 10.97 0.22 8.51
C PRO A 250 11.84 0.07 9.78
N GLU A 251 12.99 0.76 9.78
CA GLU A 251 13.93 0.87 10.90
C GLU A 251 13.64 2.04 11.86
N THR A 252 12.52 2.75 11.70
CA THR A 252 12.18 3.84 12.62
C THR A 252 12.00 3.31 14.05
N THR A 253 12.49 4.08 15.03
CA THR A 253 12.21 3.83 16.44
C THR A 253 11.22 4.83 17.01
N ASP A 254 10.48 4.41 18.03
CA ASP A 254 9.61 5.33 18.76
C ASP A 254 10.34 6.22 19.77
N VAL A 255 9.59 7.10 20.44
CA VAL A 255 10.09 7.97 21.52
C VAL A 255 10.80 7.19 22.65
N LYS A 256 10.49 5.91 22.86
CA LYS A 256 11.15 5.04 23.85
C LYS A 256 12.31 4.24 23.27
N ARG A 257 12.67 4.47 22.01
CA ARG A 257 13.70 3.76 21.24
C ARG A 257 13.40 2.28 20.99
N TYR A 258 12.12 1.91 20.96
CA TYR A 258 11.69 0.61 20.45
C TYR A 258 11.52 0.66 18.94
N SER A 259 12.07 -0.32 18.23
CA SER A 259 11.87 -0.49 16.79
C SER A 259 10.42 -0.85 16.47
N LEU A 260 9.99 -0.58 15.23
CA LEU A 260 8.67 -1.00 14.74
C LEU A 260 8.46 -2.51 14.93
N LEU A 261 9.52 -3.32 14.77
CA LEU A 261 9.46 -4.77 14.95
C LEU A 261 9.17 -5.17 16.40
N VAL A 262 9.80 -4.51 17.38
CA VAL A 262 9.46 -4.71 18.80
C VAL A 262 8.00 -4.31 19.03
N GLN A 263 7.55 -3.18 18.50
CA GLN A 263 6.14 -2.77 18.64
C GLN A 263 5.15 -3.75 18.00
N ALA A 264 5.52 -4.41 16.91
CA ALA A 264 4.70 -5.38 16.18
C ALA A 264 4.65 -6.78 16.81
N ALA A 265 5.44 -7.05 17.86
CA ALA A 265 5.56 -8.37 18.51
C ALA A 265 4.21 -8.99 18.95
N CYS A 266 3.16 -8.18 19.11
CA CYS A 266 1.82 -8.60 19.49
C CYS A 266 1.04 -9.33 18.37
N ASN A 267 1.34 -9.05 17.10
CA ASN A 267 0.58 -9.56 15.96
C ASN A 267 1.51 -10.20 14.91
N PRO A 268 1.35 -11.49 14.60
CA PRO A 268 2.21 -12.18 13.63
C PRO A 268 2.13 -11.58 12.22
N LYS A 269 0.99 -11.02 11.81
CA LYS A 269 0.84 -10.38 10.49
C LYS A 269 1.66 -9.09 10.39
N SER A 270 1.73 -8.32 11.47
CA SER A 270 2.54 -7.09 11.52
C SER A 270 4.03 -7.41 11.45
N ILE A 271 4.45 -8.51 12.09
CA ILE A 271 5.84 -9.02 12.03
C ILE A 271 6.17 -9.45 10.59
N ASP A 272 5.31 -10.25 9.95
CA ASP A 272 5.51 -10.69 8.56
C ASP A 272 5.65 -9.52 7.57
N LEU A 273 4.85 -8.45 7.76
CA LEU A 273 4.98 -7.23 6.96
C LEU A 273 6.34 -6.57 7.13
N LEU A 274 6.84 -6.39 8.36
CA LEU A 274 8.14 -5.76 8.59
C LEU A 274 9.31 -6.61 8.11
N LEU A 275 9.24 -7.93 8.27
CA LEU A 275 10.29 -8.84 7.81
C LEU A 275 10.43 -8.82 6.27
N LYS A 276 9.34 -8.58 5.52
CA LYS A 276 9.40 -8.37 4.06
C LYS A 276 10.16 -7.11 3.64
N HIS A 277 10.33 -6.15 4.55
CA HIS A 277 11.11 -4.93 4.33
C HIS A 277 12.58 -5.05 4.80
N ASN A 278 13.10 -6.27 4.95
CA ASN A 278 14.50 -6.56 5.34
C ASN A 278 14.93 -5.92 6.69
N VAL A 279 14.01 -5.86 7.66
CA VAL A 279 14.31 -5.36 9.00
C VAL A 279 15.21 -6.33 9.76
N ASP A 280 16.17 -5.80 10.53
CA ASP A 280 17.00 -6.62 11.42
C ASP A 280 16.14 -7.25 12.55
N ILE A 281 15.97 -8.57 12.47
CA ILE A 281 15.15 -9.35 13.41
C ILE A 281 15.72 -9.37 14.83
N ASN A 282 17.04 -9.22 14.94
CA ASN A 282 17.79 -9.29 16.20
C ASN A 282 18.13 -7.89 16.75
N ARG A 283 17.56 -6.83 16.15
CA ARG A 283 17.82 -5.46 16.55
C ARG A 283 17.50 -5.25 18.03
N VAL A 284 18.53 -4.86 18.77
CA VAL A 284 18.44 -4.60 20.21
C VAL A 284 17.96 -3.17 20.45
N CYS A 285 16.84 -3.07 21.15
CA CYS A 285 16.25 -1.83 21.64
C CYS A 285 16.57 -1.63 23.12
N ASN A 286 16.45 -0.40 23.61
CA ASN A 286 16.68 -0.11 25.03
C ASN A 286 15.48 -0.57 25.88
N GLY A 287 15.77 -1.19 27.03
CA GLY A 287 14.78 -1.56 28.05
C GLY A 287 14.53 -3.07 28.15
N ASP A 288 13.45 -3.42 28.86
CA ASP A 288 13.11 -4.83 29.16
C ASP A 288 12.67 -5.62 27.91
N ASP A 289 12.12 -4.95 26.90
CA ASP A 289 11.72 -5.52 25.61
C ASP A 289 12.82 -5.35 24.56
N ALA A 290 14.04 -5.77 24.90
CA ALA A 290 15.21 -5.51 24.06
C ALA A 290 15.09 -6.07 22.63
N THR A 291 14.36 -7.16 22.41
CA THR A 291 14.09 -7.70 21.07
C THR A 291 12.61 -8.02 20.89
N ALA A 292 12.18 -8.15 19.63
CA ALA A 292 10.80 -8.53 19.31
C ALA A 292 10.44 -9.90 19.89
N LEU A 293 11.42 -10.81 19.96
CA LEU A 293 11.26 -12.15 20.54
C LEU A 293 11.05 -12.09 22.06
N ILE A 294 11.84 -11.29 22.78
CA ILE A 294 11.69 -11.05 24.23
C ILE A 294 10.29 -10.47 24.52
N ARG A 295 9.84 -9.50 23.73
CA ARG A 295 8.51 -8.90 23.90
C ARG A 295 7.37 -9.89 23.60
N ALA A 296 7.48 -10.66 22.52
CA ALA A 296 6.50 -11.68 22.17
C ALA A 296 6.37 -12.76 23.25
N ALA A 297 7.50 -13.19 23.82
CA ALA A 297 7.56 -14.14 24.93
C ALA A 297 6.92 -13.57 26.21
N ARG A 298 7.25 -12.33 26.57
CA ARG A 298 6.68 -11.63 27.74
C ARG A 298 5.16 -11.47 27.64
N LEU A 299 4.65 -11.16 26.45
CA LEU A 299 3.22 -11.03 26.16
C LEU A 299 2.51 -12.38 25.98
N GLY A 300 3.25 -13.49 25.97
CA GLY A 300 2.72 -14.84 25.83
C GLY A 300 2.11 -15.11 24.44
N LYS A 301 2.63 -14.49 23.39
CA LYS A 301 2.12 -14.59 22.01
C LYS A 301 2.84 -15.71 21.26
N ARG A 302 2.36 -16.97 21.43
CA ARG A 302 3.00 -18.15 20.81
C ARG A 302 3.21 -18.01 19.31
N GLN A 303 2.20 -17.58 18.56
CA GLN A 303 2.29 -17.44 17.09
C GLN A 303 3.37 -16.44 16.67
N SER A 304 3.52 -15.33 17.40
CA SER A 304 4.59 -14.36 17.15
C SER A 304 5.97 -14.94 17.46
N VAL A 305 6.08 -15.70 18.56
CA VAL A 305 7.33 -16.40 18.92
C VAL A 305 7.71 -17.43 17.85
N GLU A 306 6.78 -18.26 17.40
CA GLU A 306 7.01 -19.23 16.32
C GLU A 306 7.47 -18.54 15.03
N LEU A 307 6.81 -17.43 14.65
CA LEU A 307 7.14 -16.72 13.43
C LEU A 307 8.53 -16.09 13.51
N LEU A 308 8.86 -15.43 14.63
CA LEU A 308 10.19 -14.86 14.83
C LEU A 308 11.29 -15.93 14.82
N LEU A 309 11.08 -17.06 15.50
CA LEU A 309 12.03 -18.18 15.50
C LEU A 309 12.15 -18.84 14.12
N LYS A 310 11.08 -18.88 13.34
CA LYS A 310 11.10 -19.38 11.95
C LYS A 310 11.99 -18.52 11.05
N HIS A 311 12.07 -17.23 11.33
CA HIS A 311 12.94 -16.27 10.65
C HIS A 311 14.30 -16.10 11.34
N GLU A 312 14.74 -17.09 12.12
CA GLU A 312 16.08 -17.14 12.73
C GLU A 312 16.34 -16.03 13.77
N ALA A 313 15.30 -15.57 14.47
CA ALA A 313 15.48 -14.73 15.65
C ALA A 313 16.29 -15.47 16.73
N ASP A 314 17.30 -14.81 17.28
CA ASP A 314 18.20 -15.38 18.28
C ASP A 314 17.55 -15.35 19.69
N PRO A 315 17.21 -16.51 20.27
CA PRO A 315 16.61 -16.59 21.60
C PRO A 315 17.60 -16.32 22.75
N THR A 316 18.91 -16.29 22.46
CA THR A 316 19.98 -16.13 23.46
C THR A 316 20.24 -14.67 23.82
N ILE A 317 19.75 -13.72 23.01
CA ILE A 317 19.88 -12.29 23.26
C ILE A 317 19.23 -11.95 24.61
N ARG A 318 19.96 -11.17 25.42
CA ARG A 318 19.53 -10.71 26.74
C ARG A 318 19.17 -9.24 26.72
N ASN A 319 18.13 -8.88 27.45
CA ASN A 319 17.76 -7.49 27.68
C ASN A 319 18.69 -6.81 28.71
N SER A 320 18.45 -5.54 29.00
CA SER A 320 19.23 -4.76 29.97
C SER A 320 19.19 -5.31 31.40
N ALA A 321 18.21 -6.15 31.73
CA ALA A 321 18.11 -6.85 33.01
C ALA A 321 18.83 -8.22 33.01
N GLY A 322 19.57 -8.55 31.95
CA GLY A 322 20.27 -9.82 31.78
C GLY A 322 19.35 -11.01 31.48
N LYS A 323 18.07 -10.76 31.14
CA LYS A 323 17.07 -11.81 30.90
C LYS A 323 16.90 -12.07 29.41
N SER A 324 16.88 -13.35 29.04
CA SER A 324 16.61 -13.82 27.67
C SER A 324 15.11 -14.02 27.43
N ALA A 325 14.72 -14.38 26.21
CA ALA A 325 13.31 -14.60 25.86
C ALA A 325 12.64 -15.66 26.74
N ILE A 326 13.36 -16.72 27.13
CA ILE A 326 12.85 -17.79 28.01
C ILE A 326 12.65 -17.32 29.45
N ASP A 327 13.49 -16.40 29.94
CA ASP A 327 13.43 -15.88 31.30
C ASP A 327 12.23 -14.95 31.53
N VAL A 328 11.76 -14.29 30.47
CA VAL A 328 10.67 -13.31 30.52
C VAL A 328 9.31 -13.88 30.12
N VAL A 329 9.22 -15.16 29.73
CA VAL A 329 7.95 -15.74 29.26
C VAL A 329 6.85 -15.49 30.30
N GLY A 330 5.74 -14.90 29.85
CA GLY A 330 4.64 -14.52 30.73
C GLY A 330 4.08 -15.71 31.50
N LYS A 331 4.43 -15.84 32.78
CA LYS A 331 4.05 -16.97 33.67
C LYS A 331 2.54 -17.17 33.83
N HIS A 332 1.74 -16.16 33.48
CA HIS A 332 0.29 -16.18 33.55
C HIS A 332 -0.39 -16.51 32.21
N SER A 333 0.37 -16.73 31.13
CA SER A 333 -0.19 -17.12 29.83
C SER A 333 -0.59 -18.60 29.82
N ARG A 334 -1.78 -18.91 29.29
CA ARG A 334 -2.21 -20.31 29.05
C ARG A 334 -1.25 -21.09 28.13
N GLN A 335 -0.42 -20.37 27.37
CA GLN A 335 0.53 -20.91 26.41
C GLN A 335 1.97 -20.89 26.93
N TRP A 336 2.19 -20.56 28.22
CA TRP A 336 3.52 -20.42 28.82
C TRP A 336 4.41 -21.65 28.59
N GLN A 337 3.91 -22.85 28.90
CA GLN A 337 4.64 -24.12 28.73
C GLN A 337 5.06 -24.33 27.28
N ALA A 338 4.13 -24.14 26.34
CA ALA A 338 4.36 -24.32 24.93
C ALA A 338 5.37 -23.32 24.34
N ILE A 339 5.43 -22.09 24.87
CA ILE A 339 6.42 -21.08 24.46
C ILE A 339 7.81 -21.42 25.03
N VAL A 340 7.87 -21.89 26.28
CA VAL A 340 9.12 -22.35 26.90
C VAL A 340 9.72 -23.53 26.13
N GLU A 341 8.90 -24.53 25.78
CA GLU A 341 9.33 -25.68 24.96
C GLU A 341 9.87 -25.24 23.59
N LEU A 342 9.17 -24.32 22.91
CA LEU A 342 9.62 -23.78 21.62
C LEU A 342 10.99 -23.10 21.73
N LEU A 343 11.19 -22.28 22.77
CA LEU A 343 12.46 -21.60 23.00
C LEU A 343 13.58 -22.57 23.39
N GLN A 344 13.29 -23.56 24.24
CA GLN A 344 14.25 -24.59 24.64
C GLN A 344 14.73 -25.45 23.47
N SER A 345 13.83 -25.78 22.54
CA SER A 345 14.15 -26.56 21.33
C SER A 345 15.13 -25.88 20.38
N ARG A 346 15.32 -24.56 20.52
CA ARG A 346 16.21 -23.75 19.68
C ARG A 346 17.48 -23.28 20.41
N THR A 347 17.54 -23.44 21.73
CA THR A 347 18.73 -23.13 22.55
C THR A 347 19.55 -24.36 22.94
N SER A 348 19.00 -25.57 22.75
CA SER A 348 19.66 -26.87 22.99
C SER A 348 20.25 -27.40 21.71
#